data_AF-A0A378BXV7-F1
#
_entry.id   AF-A0A378BXV7-F1
#
_cell.length_a   1.000
_cell.length_b   1.000
_cell.length_c   1.000
_cell.angle_alpha   90.00
_cell.angle_beta   90.00
_cell.angle_gamma   90.00
#
_symmetry.space_group_name_H-M   'P 1'
#
loop_
_entity.id
_entity.type
_entity.pdbx_description
1 polymer ?
#
loop_
_entity_poly.entity_id
_entity_poly.type
_entity_poly.pdbx_seq_one_letter_code
_entity_poly.pdbx_strand_id
1 'polypeptide(L)'
;MAGSWPPKPGEVSIEEGLAQRLGIKIGDTVTFTGDTQEFSAKVSSVRKVDWESLRPNFFFIFPAGALDGQPQSWLTSFRWDNGPAMLTQLNREFPTVSLLDIGAILRQVGQVLSQVSRALEVMVGLVTACGVLLLLAQVQVGMRQRHQELVVWRTLGAGKSLLRATLWAEFALLGLVSGLVAAIGAEVALAMLQTKVFDFPWAPDWRLWVLLPLTGAVLLSLCGGGLGLRLLKGKALFRQFSQ
;
A
#
# COMPACT_ATOMS: atom_id res chain seq x y z
N MET A 1 -3.49 -23.32 -18.31
CA MET A 1 -2.51 -24.00 -19.18
C MET A 1 -3.29 -24.67 -20.30
N ALA A 2 -2.85 -24.51 -21.54
CA ALA A 2 -3.49 -25.13 -22.71
C ALA A 2 -2.43 -25.88 -23.53
N GLY A 3 -2.73 -27.12 -23.94
CA GLY A 3 -1.83 -27.98 -24.72
C GLY A 3 -1.37 -29.24 -23.98
N SER A 4 -0.57 -30.05 -24.67
CA SER A 4 0.02 -31.29 -24.14
C SER A 4 1.43 -31.02 -23.62
N TRP A 5 1.67 -31.30 -22.34
CA TRP A 5 2.98 -31.23 -21.71
C TRP A 5 3.46 -32.65 -21.35
N PRO A 6 4.73 -33.03 -21.60
CA PRO A 6 5.83 -32.29 -22.21
C PRO A 6 5.79 -32.23 -23.76
N PRO A 7 6.45 -31.25 -24.41
CA PRO A 7 6.54 -31.15 -25.87
C PRO A 7 7.26 -32.35 -26.49
N LYS A 8 6.87 -32.75 -27.71
CA LYS A 8 7.54 -33.81 -28.50
C LYS A 8 8.67 -33.24 -29.37
N PRO A 9 9.60 -34.06 -29.89
CA PRO A 9 10.64 -33.60 -30.82
C PRO A 9 10.04 -32.78 -31.99
N GLY A 10 10.54 -31.56 -32.20
CA GLY A 10 10.00 -30.61 -33.20
C GLY A 10 8.87 -29.71 -32.69
N GLU A 11 8.48 -29.81 -31.43
CA GLU A 11 7.51 -28.92 -30.78
C GLU A 11 8.18 -27.96 -29.78
N VAL A 12 7.52 -26.83 -29.53
CA VAL A 12 7.97 -25.82 -28.56
C VAL A 12 6.83 -25.37 -27.65
N SER A 13 7.13 -25.21 -26.36
CA SER A 13 6.22 -24.56 -25.42
C SER A 13 6.55 -23.08 -25.32
N ILE A 14 5.55 -22.21 -25.46
CA ILE A 14 5.70 -20.75 -25.41
C ILE A 14 5.06 -20.15 -24.16
N GLU A 15 5.62 -19.03 -23.67
CA GLU A 15 5.03 -18.20 -22.63
C GLU A 15 3.78 -17.44 -23.09
N GLU A 16 2.76 -17.40 -22.24
CA GLU A 16 1.45 -16.82 -22.57
C GLU A 16 1.52 -15.33 -22.96
N GLY A 17 2.28 -14.52 -22.22
CA GLY A 17 2.45 -13.10 -22.50
C GLY A 17 3.13 -12.84 -23.85
N LEU A 18 4.18 -13.60 -24.16
CA LEU A 18 4.86 -13.53 -25.46
C LEU A 18 3.96 -14.00 -26.61
N ALA A 19 3.22 -15.09 -26.41
CA ALA A 19 2.28 -15.60 -27.41
C ALA A 19 1.21 -14.57 -27.76
N GLN A 20 0.65 -13.87 -26.77
CA GLN A 20 -0.32 -12.80 -26.99
C GLN A 20 0.28 -11.60 -27.72
N ARG A 21 1.50 -11.18 -27.36
CA ARG A 21 2.18 -10.04 -28.01
C ARG A 21 2.52 -10.29 -29.47
N LEU A 22 2.94 -11.52 -29.79
CA LEU A 22 3.28 -11.93 -31.15
C LEU A 22 2.09 -12.47 -31.94
N GLY A 23 0.91 -12.63 -31.31
CA GLY A 23 -0.30 -13.17 -31.94
C GLY A 23 -0.21 -14.66 -32.31
N ILE A 24 0.71 -15.40 -31.68
CA ILE A 24 1.01 -16.81 -31.99
C ILE A 24 -0.03 -17.72 -31.33
N LYS A 25 -0.58 -18.67 -32.09
CA LYS A 25 -1.56 -19.65 -31.62
C LYS A 25 -0.94 -21.04 -31.51
N ILE A 26 -1.60 -21.91 -30.73
CA ILE A 26 -1.25 -23.33 -30.67
C ILE A 26 -1.43 -23.91 -32.08
N GLY A 27 -0.39 -24.53 -32.60
CA GLY A 27 -0.34 -25.10 -33.94
C GLY A 27 0.49 -24.30 -34.95
N ASP A 28 0.88 -23.07 -34.63
CA ASP A 28 1.73 -22.24 -35.49
C ASP A 28 3.17 -22.75 -35.47
N THR A 29 3.89 -22.55 -36.58
CA THR A 29 5.31 -22.87 -36.69
C THR A 29 6.14 -21.61 -36.48
N VAL A 30 7.06 -21.66 -35.53
CA VAL A 30 8.00 -20.57 -35.25
C VAL A 30 9.38 -20.99 -35.72
N THR A 31 10.01 -20.14 -36.54
CA THR A 31 11.39 -20.34 -36.99
C THR A 31 12.32 -19.51 -36.11
N PHE A 32 13.32 -20.18 -35.54
CA PHE A 32 14.35 -19.59 -34.71
C PHE A 32 15.65 -19.53 -35.48
N THR A 33 16.33 -18.38 -35.40
CA THR A 33 17.66 -18.14 -35.95
C THR A 33 18.67 -18.15 -34.81
N GLY A 34 19.51 -19.19 -34.74
CA GLY A 34 20.59 -19.31 -33.75
C GLY A 34 21.94 -19.49 -34.44
N ASP A 35 22.83 -18.51 -34.27
CA ASP A 35 24.20 -18.35 -34.81
C ASP A 35 24.44 -18.67 -36.30
N THR A 36 24.06 -19.85 -36.80
CA THR A 36 24.31 -20.25 -38.20
C THR A 36 23.30 -21.23 -38.80
N GLN A 37 22.28 -21.69 -38.05
CA GLN A 37 21.23 -22.57 -38.59
C GLN A 37 19.84 -22.10 -38.17
N GLU A 38 18.92 -22.12 -39.15
CA GLU A 38 17.50 -21.92 -38.90
C GLU A 38 16.88 -23.25 -38.48
N PHE A 39 16.14 -23.24 -37.37
CA PHE A 39 15.34 -24.39 -36.99
C PHE A 39 13.89 -23.96 -36.71
N SER A 40 12.94 -24.74 -37.20
CA SER A 40 11.52 -24.47 -37.04
C SER A 40 10.90 -25.45 -36.04
N ALA A 41 10.05 -24.96 -35.14
CA ALA A 41 9.32 -25.78 -34.19
C ALA A 41 7.84 -25.38 -34.15
N LYS A 42 6.96 -26.37 -33.96
CA LYS A 42 5.52 -26.16 -33.86
C LYS A 42 5.10 -25.87 -32.42
N VAL A 43 4.30 -24.84 -32.21
CA VAL A 43 3.82 -24.49 -30.87
C VAL A 43 2.78 -25.51 -30.39
N SER A 44 3.11 -26.30 -29.38
CA SER A 44 2.23 -27.36 -28.85
C SER A 44 1.57 -27.01 -27.53
N SER A 45 2.17 -26.11 -26.74
CA SER A 45 1.64 -25.68 -25.45
C SER A 45 1.92 -24.22 -25.13
N VAL A 46 0.96 -23.58 -24.48
CA VAL A 46 1.09 -22.23 -23.92
C VAL A 46 1.09 -22.32 -22.40
N ARG A 47 2.14 -21.76 -21.79
CA ARG A 47 2.35 -21.79 -20.34
C ARG A 47 2.32 -20.39 -19.74
N LYS A 48 1.51 -20.21 -18.71
CA LYS A 48 1.57 -19.04 -17.83
C LYS A 48 2.82 -19.16 -16.97
N VAL A 49 3.73 -18.20 -17.06
CA VAL A 49 4.90 -18.14 -16.18
C VAL A 49 4.76 -17.01 -15.20
N ASP A 50 5.07 -17.34 -13.96
CA ASP A 50 5.15 -16.40 -12.87
C ASP A 50 6.59 -15.88 -12.77
N TRP A 51 6.82 -14.70 -13.36
CA TRP A 51 8.10 -14.00 -13.31
C TRP A 51 8.41 -13.46 -11.90
N GLU A 52 7.42 -13.38 -11.01
CA GLU A 52 7.59 -12.95 -9.62
C GLU A 52 8.22 -14.05 -8.75
N SER A 53 8.17 -15.31 -9.21
CA SER A 53 8.75 -16.44 -8.50
C SER A 53 10.28 -16.40 -8.37
N LEU A 54 10.95 -15.45 -9.04
CA LEU A 54 12.42 -15.28 -9.09
C LEU A 54 13.17 -16.55 -9.50
N ARG A 55 12.46 -17.52 -10.09
CA ARG A 55 13.03 -18.74 -10.66
C ARG A 55 13.47 -18.49 -12.10
N PRO A 56 14.51 -19.17 -12.58
CA PRO A 56 14.86 -19.19 -13.99
C PRO A 56 13.66 -19.68 -14.82
N ASN A 57 13.09 -18.79 -15.63
CA ASN A 57 12.00 -19.11 -16.54
C ASN A 57 12.41 -18.74 -17.97
N PHE A 58 12.06 -19.57 -18.96
CA PHE A 58 12.48 -19.40 -20.35
C PHE A 58 11.29 -19.25 -21.28
N PHE A 59 11.22 -18.17 -22.07
CA PHE A 59 10.09 -17.89 -22.98
C PHE A 59 9.71 -19.06 -23.89
N PHE A 60 10.70 -19.83 -24.33
CA PHE A 60 10.54 -21.05 -25.13
C PHE A 60 11.17 -22.23 -24.40
N ILE A 61 10.47 -23.37 -24.34
CA ILE A 61 10.99 -24.62 -23.79
C ILE A 61 10.87 -25.71 -24.86
N PHE A 62 12.01 -26.33 -25.17
CA PHE A 62 12.14 -27.43 -26.12
C PHE A 62 12.25 -28.77 -25.38
N PRO A 63 11.89 -29.88 -26.03
CA PRO A 63 12.15 -31.21 -25.49
C PRO A 63 13.64 -31.51 -25.36
N ALA A 64 14.00 -32.41 -24.45
CA ALA A 64 15.37 -32.90 -24.31
C ALA A 64 15.86 -33.48 -25.65
N GLY A 65 17.11 -33.19 -26.03
CA GLY A 65 17.70 -33.63 -27.31
C GLY A 65 17.55 -32.65 -28.48
N ALA A 66 16.64 -31.67 -28.43
CA ALA A 66 16.42 -30.75 -29.55
C ALA A 66 17.49 -29.65 -29.70
N LEU A 67 18.25 -29.37 -28.65
CA LEU A 67 19.24 -28.28 -28.58
C LEU A 67 20.65 -28.75 -28.17
N ASP A 68 20.90 -30.06 -28.20
CA ASP A 68 22.16 -30.65 -27.70
C ASP A 68 23.39 -30.26 -28.55
N GLY A 69 23.19 -29.84 -29.80
CA GLY A 69 24.25 -29.37 -30.70
C GLY A 69 24.61 -27.88 -30.58
N GLN A 70 23.95 -27.13 -29.70
CA GLN A 70 24.13 -25.67 -29.55
C GLN A 70 24.92 -25.34 -28.26
N PRO A 71 25.61 -24.19 -28.17
CA PRO A 71 26.26 -23.76 -26.94
C PRO A 71 25.27 -23.66 -25.77
N GLN A 72 25.49 -24.45 -24.72
CA GLN A 72 24.59 -24.49 -23.56
C GLN A 72 25.12 -23.63 -22.43
N SER A 73 24.30 -22.69 -21.93
CA SER A 73 24.53 -21.98 -20.68
C SER A 73 23.61 -22.54 -19.60
N TRP A 74 24.20 -22.94 -18.48
CA TRP A 74 23.47 -23.54 -17.37
C TRP A 74 23.15 -22.45 -16.35
N LEU A 75 21.85 -22.27 -16.07
CA LEU A 75 21.37 -21.33 -15.07
C LEU A 75 20.64 -22.09 -13.97
N THR A 76 21.04 -21.85 -12.72
CA THR A 76 20.39 -22.44 -11.54
C THR A 76 20.10 -21.36 -10.51
N SER A 77 19.09 -21.61 -9.68
CA SER A 77 18.73 -20.77 -8.54
C SER A 77 18.67 -21.62 -7.29
N PHE A 78 19.25 -21.14 -6.20
CA PHE A 78 19.13 -21.77 -4.88
C PHE A 78 18.77 -20.70 -3.85
N ARG A 79 18.01 -21.09 -2.83
CA ARG A 79 17.72 -20.21 -1.69
C ARG A 79 18.75 -20.48 -0.60
N TRP A 80 19.35 -19.41 -0.08
CA TRP A 80 20.34 -19.48 0.98
C TRP A 80 20.07 -18.41 2.02
N ASP A 81 19.82 -18.84 3.26
CA ASP A 81 19.41 -17.94 4.35
C ASP A 81 20.57 -17.58 5.31
N ASN A 82 21.74 -18.23 5.19
CA ASN A 82 22.86 -18.14 6.15
C ASN A 82 23.94 -17.10 5.79
N GLY A 83 23.55 -15.99 5.16
CA GLY A 83 24.44 -14.83 4.94
C GLY A 83 25.45 -14.93 3.79
N PRO A 84 26.18 -13.84 3.49
CA PRO A 84 26.95 -13.69 2.25
C PRO A 84 28.29 -14.44 2.21
N ALA A 85 28.72 -15.04 3.32
CA ALA A 85 30.02 -15.72 3.42
C ALA A 85 30.15 -16.90 2.44
N MET A 86 29.05 -17.63 2.21
CA MET A 86 29.01 -18.75 1.27
C MET A 86 29.17 -18.28 -0.18
N LEU A 87 28.57 -17.14 -0.57
CA LEU A 87 28.71 -16.58 -1.93
C LEU A 87 30.18 -16.21 -2.22
N THR A 88 30.86 -15.63 -1.23
CA THR A 88 32.28 -15.29 -1.33
C THR A 88 33.18 -16.53 -1.43
N GLN A 89 32.84 -17.61 -0.72
CA GLN A 89 33.56 -18.88 -0.81
C GLN A 89 33.33 -19.56 -2.16
N LEU A 90 32.08 -19.59 -2.63
CA LEU A 90 31.71 -20.21 -3.90
C LEU A 90 32.34 -19.51 -5.12
N ASN A 91 32.43 -18.18 -5.09
CA ASN A 91 33.13 -17.40 -6.12
C ASN A 91 34.65 -17.67 -6.13
N ARG A 92 35.24 -17.95 -4.96
CA ARG A 92 36.68 -18.32 -4.87
C ARG A 92 36.95 -19.72 -5.39
N GLU A 93 36.04 -20.65 -5.16
CA GLU A 93 36.17 -22.05 -5.57
C GLU A 93 35.81 -22.28 -7.05
N PHE A 94 34.87 -21.50 -7.59
CA PHE A 94 34.39 -21.61 -8.97
C PHE A 94 34.34 -20.24 -9.68
N PRO A 95 35.48 -19.69 -10.12
CA PRO A 95 35.53 -18.38 -10.79
C PRO A 95 34.84 -18.35 -12.16
N THR A 96 34.53 -19.51 -12.75
CA THR A 96 33.78 -19.64 -14.02
C THR A 96 32.26 -19.47 -13.82
N VAL A 97 31.76 -19.43 -12.58
CA VAL A 97 30.33 -19.30 -12.28
C VAL A 97 29.98 -17.85 -11.95
N SER A 98 29.10 -17.25 -12.75
CA SER A 98 28.53 -15.93 -12.43
C SER A 98 27.46 -16.08 -11.36
N LEU A 99 27.72 -15.55 -10.16
CA LEU A 99 26.79 -15.56 -9.03
C LEU A 99 26.06 -14.22 -8.94
N LEU A 100 24.72 -14.26 -8.97
CA LEU A 100 23.87 -13.08 -8.81
C LEU A 100 23.10 -13.14 -7.49
N ASP A 101 23.42 -12.24 -6.56
CA ASP A 101 22.70 -12.13 -5.28
C ASP A 101 21.43 -11.28 -5.44
N ILE A 102 20.33 -11.95 -5.79
CA ILE A 102 18.99 -11.34 -5.86
C ILE A 102 18.57 -10.82 -4.46
N GLY A 103 19.02 -11.44 -3.38
CA GLY A 103 18.69 -11.04 -2.00
C GLY A 103 19.33 -9.71 -1.60
N ALA A 104 20.55 -9.41 -2.05
CA ALA A 104 21.17 -8.09 -1.87
C ALA A 104 20.38 -6.99 -2.60
N ILE A 105 19.99 -7.24 -3.85
CA ILE A 105 19.20 -6.30 -4.65
C ILE A 105 17.85 -6.03 -3.96
N LEU A 106 17.14 -7.08 -3.53
CA LEU A 106 15.87 -6.94 -2.80
C LEU A 106 16.02 -6.17 -1.49
N ARG A 107 17.10 -6.40 -0.73
CA ARG A 107 17.40 -5.62 0.49
C ARG A 107 17.63 -4.14 0.17
N GLN A 108 18.35 -3.83 -0.89
CA GLN A 108 18.59 -2.46 -1.32
C GLN A 108 17.29 -1.76 -1.74
N VAL A 109 16.47 -2.42 -2.56
CA VAL A 109 15.14 -1.92 -2.94
C VAL A 109 14.28 -1.71 -1.69
N GLY A 110 14.26 -2.69 -0.78
CA GLY A 110 13.55 -2.60 0.50
C GLY A 110 14.02 -1.44 1.37
N GLN A 111 15.32 -1.16 1.41
CA GLN A 111 15.87 -0.01 2.14
C GLN A 111 15.40 1.33 1.55
N VAL A 112 15.44 1.47 0.23
CA VAL A 112 14.95 2.68 -0.46
C VAL A 112 13.46 2.87 -0.20
N LEU A 113 12.65 1.81 -0.34
CA LEU A 113 11.22 1.85 -0.02
C LEU A 113 10.97 2.20 1.44
N SER A 114 11.75 1.67 2.39
CA SER A 114 11.68 2.04 3.81
C SER A 114 11.99 3.51 4.04
N GLN A 115 12.99 4.05 3.35
CA GLN A 115 13.37 5.46 3.48
C GLN A 115 12.26 6.37 2.95
N VAL A 116 11.66 6.02 1.81
CA VAL A 116 10.50 6.74 1.26
C VAL A 116 9.30 6.64 2.22
N SER A 117 9.04 5.45 2.77
CA SER A 117 7.97 5.25 3.75
C SER A 117 8.15 6.10 5.00
N ARG A 118 9.36 6.17 5.56
CA ARG A 118 9.67 7.04 6.71
C ARG A 118 9.49 8.52 6.38
N ALA A 119 9.90 8.95 5.19
CA ALA A 119 9.70 10.34 4.78
C ALA A 119 8.21 10.69 4.68
N LEU A 120 7.40 9.79 4.11
CA LEU A 120 5.94 9.95 4.06
C LEU A 120 5.32 9.92 5.45
N GLU A 121 5.80 9.08 6.37
CA GLU A 121 5.32 9.02 7.75
C GLU A 121 5.51 10.36 8.47
N VAL A 122 6.69 10.99 8.31
CA VAL A 122 6.95 12.34 8.83
C VAL A 122 6.02 13.37 8.20
N MET A 123 5.78 13.30 6.89
CA MET A 123 4.84 14.21 6.21
C MET A 123 3.40 14.04 6.74
N VAL A 124 2.93 12.80 6.91
CA VAL A 124 1.61 12.52 7.49
C VAL A 124 1.52 13.07 8.91
N GLY A 125 2.56 12.90 9.72
CA GLY A 125 2.65 13.49 11.06
C GLY A 125 2.52 15.02 11.05
N LEU A 126 3.24 15.71 10.15
CA LEU A 126 3.17 17.17 10.01
C LEU A 126 1.78 17.62 9.52
N VAL A 127 1.22 16.96 8.50
CA VAL A 127 -0.11 17.28 7.98
C VAL A 127 -1.19 17.08 9.04
N THR A 128 -1.08 16.00 9.83
CA THR A 128 -1.99 15.73 10.96
C THR A 128 -1.88 16.82 12.03
N ALA A 129 -0.67 17.25 12.37
CA ALA A 129 -0.46 18.34 13.31
C ALA A 129 -1.09 19.66 12.81
N CYS A 130 -0.88 20.00 11.53
CA CYS A 130 -1.54 21.14 10.90
C CYS A 130 -3.07 21.03 10.92
N GLY A 131 -3.61 19.83 10.65
CA GLY A 131 -5.04 19.56 10.73
C GLY A 131 -5.60 19.80 12.14
N VAL A 132 -4.91 19.32 13.18
CA VAL A 132 -5.31 19.56 14.58
C VAL A 132 -5.26 21.05 14.92
N LEU A 133 -4.24 21.78 14.50
CA LEU A 133 -4.14 23.23 14.71
C LEU A 133 -5.29 23.99 14.02
N LEU A 134 -5.63 23.60 12.78
CA LEU A 134 -6.76 24.17 12.05
C LEU A 134 -8.09 23.89 12.76
N LEU A 135 -8.30 22.66 13.25
CA LEU A 135 -9.48 22.32 14.05
C LEU A 135 -9.57 23.18 15.31
N LEU A 136 -8.46 23.37 16.03
CA LEU A 136 -8.42 24.24 17.22
C LEU A 136 -8.76 25.70 16.88
N ALA A 137 -8.22 26.23 15.78
CA ALA A 137 -8.53 27.59 15.32
C ALA A 137 -10.02 27.74 14.99
N GLN A 138 -10.61 26.78 14.27
CA GLN A 138 -12.03 26.80 13.92
C GLN A 138 -12.94 26.73 15.16
N VAL A 139 -12.60 25.86 16.13
CA VAL A 139 -13.36 25.77 17.38
C VAL A 139 -13.28 27.07 18.18
N GLN A 140 -12.11 27.72 18.24
CA GLN A 140 -11.98 29.00 18.94
C GLN A 140 -12.85 30.11 18.33
N VAL A 141 -12.92 30.19 17.00
CA VAL A 141 -13.80 31.14 16.31
C VAL A 141 -15.27 30.84 16.61
N GLY A 142 -15.68 29.58 16.52
CA GLY A 142 -17.06 29.15 16.83
C GLY A 142 -17.49 29.40 18.28
N MET A 143 -16.56 29.27 19.24
CA MET A 143 -16.84 29.52 20.67
C MET A 143 -17.20 30.98 20.96
N ARG A 144 -16.66 31.93 20.19
CA ARG A 144 -16.98 33.36 20.34
C ARG A 144 -18.45 33.64 20.03
N GLN A 145 -18.98 33.00 18.98
CA GLN A 145 -20.38 33.08 18.59
C GLN A 145 -21.28 32.40 19.63
N ARG A 146 -20.92 31.18 20.05
CA ARG A 146 -21.67 30.42 21.06
C ARG A 146 -21.74 31.12 22.41
N HIS A 147 -20.72 31.91 22.79
CA HIS A 147 -20.74 32.66 24.05
C HIS A 147 -21.93 33.64 24.11
N GLN A 148 -22.31 34.25 22.98
CA GLN A 148 -23.44 35.17 22.92
C GLN A 148 -24.77 34.43 23.11
N GLU A 149 -24.96 33.29 22.45
CA GLU A 149 -26.15 32.43 22.63
C GLU A 149 -26.29 31.91 24.07
N LEU A 150 -25.16 31.52 24.66
CA LEU A 150 -25.03 31.07 26.04
C LEU A 150 -25.48 32.11 27.07
N VAL A 151 -25.14 33.38 26.84
CA VAL A 151 -25.53 34.48 27.71
C VAL A 151 -27.04 34.68 27.67
N VAL A 152 -27.67 34.57 26.50
CA VAL A 152 -29.13 34.61 26.34
C VAL A 152 -29.81 33.43 27.05
N TRP A 153 -29.26 32.22 26.94
CA TRP A 153 -29.84 31.06 27.62
C TRP A 153 -29.69 31.12 29.14
N ARG A 154 -28.64 31.81 29.61
CA ARG A 154 -28.42 32.04 31.04
C ARG A 154 -29.36 33.08 31.62
N THR A 155 -29.75 34.11 30.86
CA THR A 155 -30.80 35.04 31.31
C THR A 155 -32.18 34.36 31.37
N LEU A 156 -32.39 33.31 30.58
CA LEU A 156 -33.57 32.43 30.63
C LEU A 156 -33.50 31.34 31.72
N GLY A 157 -32.44 31.27 32.52
CA GLY A 157 -32.33 30.35 33.67
C GLY A 157 -31.72 28.98 33.40
N ALA A 158 -31.09 28.76 32.23
CA ALA A 158 -30.50 27.46 31.90
C ALA A 158 -29.29 27.09 32.79
N GLY A 159 -29.27 25.85 33.29
CA GLY A 159 -28.22 25.32 34.17
C GLY A 159 -26.88 25.01 33.45
N LYS A 160 -25.76 25.23 34.15
CA LYS A 160 -24.38 25.03 33.63
C LYS A 160 -24.01 23.57 33.29
N SER A 161 -24.78 22.59 33.76
CA SER A 161 -24.55 21.16 33.47
C SER A 161 -25.20 20.75 32.15
N LEU A 162 -26.46 21.12 31.94
CA LEU A 162 -27.22 20.86 30.70
C LEU A 162 -26.46 21.42 29.50
N LEU A 163 -25.97 22.65 29.64
CA LEU A 163 -25.31 23.33 28.56
C LEU A 163 -23.92 22.76 28.24
N ARG A 164 -23.21 22.20 29.23
CA ARG A 164 -21.97 21.43 29.00
C ARG A 164 -22.23 20.10 28.30
N ALA A 165 -23.30 19.40 28.70
CA ALA A 165 -23.68 18.12 28.09
C ALA A 165 -24.07 18.28 26.62
N THR A 166 -24.86 19.32 26.28
CA THR A 166 -25.24 19.62 24.89
C THR A 166 -24.02 19.92 24.02
N LEU A 167 -23.08 20.75 24.50
CA LEU A 167 -21.83 21.06 23.80
C LEU A 167 -20.97 19.82 23.58
N TRP A 168 -20.82 18.96 24.60
CA TRP A 168 -20.09 17.70 24.47
C TRP A 168 -20.74 16.76 23.45
N ALA A 169 -22.06 16.61 23.50
CA ALA A 169 -22.80 15.75 22.58
C ALA A 169 -22.67 16.23 21.13
N GLU A 170 -22.75 17.53 20.88
CA GLU A 170 -22.65 18.08 19.53
C GLU A 170 -21.26 17.89 18.92
N PHE A 171 -20.20 18.19 19.67
CA PHE A 171 -18.82 17.96 19.20
C PHE A 171 -18.49 16.47 19.05
N ALA A 172 -19.03 15.61 19.91
CA ALA A 172 -18.89 14.16 19.77
C ALA A 172 -19.58 13.66 18.50
N LEU A 173 -20.78 14.15 18.20
CA LEU A 173 -21.56 13.76 17.03
C LEU A 173 -20.90 14.25 15.73
N LEU A 174 -20.41 15.50 15.70
CA LEU A 174 -19.61 16.03 14.59
C LEU A 174 -18.33 15.20 14.36
N GLY A 175 -17.64 14.81 15.43
CA GLY A 175 -16.44 13.98 15.31
C GLY A 175 -16.72 12.56 14.84
N LEU A 176 -17.83 11.97 15.26
CA LEU A 176 -18.27 10.65 14.80
C LEU A 176 -18.59 10.69 13.29
N VAL A 177 -19.37 11.68 12.85
CA VAL A 177 -19.72 11.85 11.43
C VAL A 177 -18.47 12.11 10.59
N SER A 178 -17.59 13.01 11.04
CA SER A 178 -16.34 13.30 10.32
C SER A 178 -15.44 12.07 10.22
N GLY A 179 -15.31 11.29 11.29
CA GLY A 179 -14.51 10.07 11.26
C GLY A 179 -15.11 8.94 10.44
N LEU A 180 -16.45 8.86 10.33
CA LEU A 180 -17.12 7.95 9.42
C LEU A 180 -16.82 8.31 7.95
N VAL A 181 -16.92 9.60 7.61
CA VAL A 181 -16.57 10.09 6.26
C VAL A 181 -15.10 9.83 5.94
N ALA A 182 -14.20 10.03 6.92
CA ALA A 182 -12.79 9.72 6.77
C ALA A 182 -12.54 8.21 6.53
N ALA A 183 -13.25 7.33 7.26
CA ALA A 183 -13.15 5.88 7.07
C ALA A 183 -13.59 5.44 5.67
N ILE A 184 -14.73 5.96 5.19
CA ILE A 184 -15.21 5.69 3.83
C ILE A 184 -14.20 6.19 2.79
N GLY A 185 -13.69 7.42 2.95
CA GLY A 185 -12.69 7.97 2.03
C GLY A 185 -11.39 7.16 1.99
N ALA A 186 -10.91 6.71 3.14
CA ALA A 186 -9.72 5.86 3.24
C ALA A 186 -9.94 4.48 2.60
N GLU A 187 -11.10 3.87 2.83
CA GLU A 187 -11.44 2.57 2.22
C GLU A 187 -11.58 2.67 0.70
N VAL A 188 -12.22 3.71 0.18
CA VAL A 188 -12.34 3.95 -1.27
C VAL A 188 -10.97 4.16 -1.90
N ALA A 189 -10.11 4.96 -1.28
CA ALA A 189 -8.74 5.17 -1.75
C ALA A 189 -7.94 3.85 -1.75
N LEU A 190 -8.07 3.05 -0.68
CA LEU A 190 -7.41 1.76 -0.57
C LEU A 190 -7.92 0.76 -1.61
N ALA A 191 -9.24 0.68 -1.80
CA ALA A 191 -9.86 -0.21 -2.79
C ALA A 191 -9.44 0.17 -4.21
N MET A 192 -9.39 1.47 -4.52
CA MET A 192 -8.90 1.95 -5.81
C MET A 192 -7.43 1.57 -6.03
N LEU A 193 -6.58 1.71 -5.02
CA LEU A 193 -5.16 1.36 -5.12
C LEU A 193 -4.97 -0.16 -5.29
N GLN A 194 -5.66 -0.97 -4.49
CA GLN A 194 -5.58 -2.44 -4.55
C GLN A 194 -6.06 -2.99 -5.90
N THR A 195 -7.16 -2.46 -6.43
CA THR A 195 -7.78 -2.97 -7.67
C THR A 195 -7.19 -2.41 -8.96
N LYS A 196 -6.67 -1.18 -8.96
CA LYS A 196 -6.17 -0.52 -10.19
C LYS A 196 -4.66 -0.57 -10.34
N VAL A 197 -3.92 -0.67 -9.24
CA VAL A 197 -2.45 -0.55 -9.26
C VAL A 197 -1.77 -1.87 -8.94
N PHE A 198 -2.32 -2.64 -8.01
CA PHE A 198 -1.62 -3.80 -7.44
C PHE A 198 -2.26 -5.18 -7.71
N ASP A 199 -3.43 -5.25 -8.36
CA ASP A 199 -4.14 -6.51 -8.66
C ASP A 199 -4.31 -7.47 -7.46
N PHE A 200 -4.35 -6.94 -6.22
CA PHE A 200 -4.53 -7.75 -5.01
C PHE A 200 -6.02 -7.99 -4.72
N PRO A 201 -6.38 -9.15 -4.12
CA PRO A 201 -7.74 -9.38 -3.64
C PRO A 201 -8.10 -8.35 -2.57
N TRP A 202 -9.25 -7.71 -2.72
CA TRP A 202 -9.73 -6.68 -1.79
C TRP A 202 -9.89 -7.28 -0.38
N ALA A 203 -9.08 -6.78 0.56
CA ALA A 203 -9.12 -7.19 1.95
C ALA A 203 -9.52 -5.99 2.81
N PRO A 204 -10.83 -5.77 3.05
CA PRO A 204 -11.30 -4.68 3.89
C PRO A 204 -10.84 -4.92 5.34
N ASP A 205 -10.12 -3.93 5.89
CA ASP A 205 -9.65 -3.97 7.28
C ASP A 205 -10.72 -3.37 8.21
N TRP A 206 -11.50 -4.22 8.85
CA TRP A 206 -12.59 -3.84 9.77
C TRP A 206 -12.11 -2.98 10.95
N ARG A 207 -10.80 -3.02 11.26
CA ARG A 207 -10.20 -2.20 12.31
C ARG A 207 -10.27 -0.71 11.96
N LEU A 208 -10.05 -0.33 10.70
CA LEU A 208 -10.08 1.07 10.27
C LEU A 208 -11.46 1.70 10.47
N TRP A 209 -12.51 0.92 10.20
CA TRP A 209 -13.90 1.33 10.40
C TRP A 209 -14.27 1.60 11.85
N VAL A 210 -13.58 0.99 12.83
CA VAL A 210 -13.81 1.24 14.25
C VAL A 210 -12.86 2.31 14.78
N LEU A 211 -11.58 2.24 14.41
CA LEU A 211 -10.54 3.10 14.98
C LEU A 211 -10.67 4.55 14.52
N LEU A 212 -10.93 4.82 13.23
CA LEU A 212 -11.02 6.19 12.70
C LEU A 212 -12.20 6.99 13.29
N PRO A 213 -13.45 6.50 13.29
CA PRO A 213 -14.56 7.24 13.88
C PRO A 213 -14.42 7.41 15.39
N LEU A 214 -13.87 6.41 16.09
CA LEU A 214 -13.69 6.49 17.54
C LEU A 214 -12.58 7.50 17.92
N THR A 215 -11.45 7.49 17.21
CA THR A 215 -10.36 8.46 17.43
C THR A 215 -10.76 9.87 17.04
N GLY A 216 -11.50 10.05 15.93
CA GLY A 216 -12.05 11.33 15.51
C GLY A 216 -13.05 11.91 16.53
N ALA A 217 -13.96 11.08 17.04
CA ALA A 217 -14.89 11.46 18.09
C ALA A 217 -14.16 11.88 19.38
N VAL A 218 -13.15 11.11 19.82
CA VAL A 218 -12.38 11.41 21.03
C VAL A 218 -11.57 12.70 20.88
N LEU A 219 -10.87 12.89 19.76
CA LEU A 219 -10.07 14.11 19.50
C LEU A 219 -10.94 15.37 19.53
N LEU A 220 -12.04 15.39 18.78
CA LEU A 220 -12.93 16.55 18.69
C LEU A 220 -13.67 16.81 20.00
N SER A 221 -14.07 15.74 20.71
CA SER A 221 -14.72 15.85 22.00
C SER A 221 -13.77 16.39 23.09
N LEU A 222 -12.50 15.96 23.11
CA LEU A 222 -11.47 16.52 24.00
C LEU A 222 -11.15 17.98 23.68
N CYS A 223 -11.00 18.34 22.40
CA CYS A 223 -10.73 19.72 21.98
C CYS A 223 -11.90 20.66 22.32
N GLY A 224 -13.14 20.27 21.97
CA GLY A 224 -14.34 21.06 22.27
C GLY A 224 -14.65 21.14 23.77
N GLY A 225 -14.51 20.02 24.49
CA GLY A 225 -14.74 19.93 25.93
C GLY A 225 -13.70 20.69 26.76
N GLY A 226 -12.42 20.58 26.41
CA GLY A 226 -11.33 21.28 27.09
C GLY A 226 -11.38 22.80 26.92
N LEU A 227 -11.70 23.28 25.71
CA LEU A 227 -11.90 24.71 25.45
C LEU A 227 -13.16 25.26 26.15
N GLY A 228 -14.27 24.50 26.14
CA GLY A 228 -15.50 24.86 26.86
C GLY A 228 -15.32 24.92 28.39
N LEU A 229 -14.52 24.02 28.97
CA LEU A 229 -14.16 24.01 30.40
C LEU A 229 -13.26 25.19 30.78
N ARG A 230 -12.29 25.57 29.94
CA ARG A 230 -11.46 26.76 30.16
C ARG A 230 -12.27 28.05 30.12
N LEU A 231 -13.26 28.16 29.22
CA LEU A 231 -14.15 29.32 29.13
C LEU A 231 -15.03 29.49 30.38
N LEU A 232 -15.57 28.37 30.92
CA LEU A 232 -16.42 28.38 32.12
C LEU A 232 -15.64 28.55 33.43
N LYS A 233 -14.35 28.19 33.46
CA LYS A 233 -13.43 28.44 34.59
C LYS A 233 -12.84 29.86 34.59
N GLY A 234 -12.98 30.63 33.51
CA GLY A 234 -12.59 32.04 33.42
C GLY A 234 -13.44 32.98 34.29
N LYS A 235 -13.60 32.71 35.58
CA LYS A 235 -14.00 33.70 36.59
C LYS A 235 -12.75 34.54 36.93
N ALA A 236 -12.41 35.56 36.13
CA ALA A 236 -11.46 36.59 36.59
C ALA A 236 -11.54 37.97 35.91
N LEU A 237 -12.33 38.17 34.84
CA LEU A 237 -12.32 39.44 34.09
C LEU A 237 -13.56 40.34 34.27
N PHE A 238 -14.55 39.94 35.07
CA PHE A 238 -15.78 40.73 35.27
C PHE A 238 -15.79 41.56 36.57
N ARG A 239 -14.74 42.34 36.85
CA ARG A 239 -14.75 43.31 37.96
C ARG A 239 -14.33 44.75 37.62
N GLN A 240 -14.19 45.12 36.35
CA GLN A 240 -13.70 46.47 35.99
C GLN A 240 -14.51 47.20 34.91
N PHE A 241 -15.84 47.11 34.93
CA PHE A 241 -16.69 48.07 34.23
C PHE A 241 -17.84 48.55 35.12
N SER A 242 -17.49 49.10 36.28
CA SER A 242 -18.37 50.02 37.02
C SER A 242 -17.51 51.04 37.77
N GLN A 243 -17.02 52.05 37.05
CA GLN A 243 -16.90 53.44 37.49
C GLN A 243 -17.00 54.33 36.26
#